data_AF-A0AAW2EKX0-F1
#
_entry.id   AF-A0AAW2EKX0-F1
#
_cell.length_a   1.000
_cell.length_b   1.000
_cell.length_c   1.000
_cell.angle_alpha   90.00
_cell.angle_beta   90.00
_cell.angle_gamma   90.00
#
_symmetry.space_group_name_H-M   'P 1'
#
loop_
_entity.id
_entity.type
_entity.pdbx_description
1 polymer ?
#
loop_
_entity_poly.entity_id
_entity_poly.type
_entity_poly.pdbx_seq_one_letter_code
_entity_poly.pdbx_strand_id
1 'polypeptide(L)'
;MTSISYSFRVAVCTVSKIISETCEELWNTLQKLVFPDVKEENWLKIANNFAIKWNFPHCIGAIDGKHVQIQSPPHSGSTFYNYKGHHSINLLAVCDADYCFTLVDIGAEGRQSDGGIFSNSIFGQRFENKDLNLPEPKSIEISGPAIPFVLVADEAFALTNYMMRPYPRSKHLNRQKKVLKT
;
A
#
# COMPACT_ATOMS: atom_id res chain seq x y z
N MET A 1 -15.98 21.45 -0.57
CA MET A 1 -17.46 21.35 -0.45
C MET A 1 -18.18 22.65 -0.81
N THR A 2 -17.72 23.82 -0.36
CA THR A 2 -18.36 25.12 -0.65
C THR A 2 -18.48 25.43 -2.15
N SER A 3 -17.47 25.08 -2.95
CA SER A 3 -17.51 25.25 -4.41
C SER A 3 -18.66 24.46 -5.06
N ILE A 4 -18.78 23.16 -4.74
CA ILE A 4 -19.84 22.27 -5.24
C ILE A 4 -21.22 22.77 -4.78
N SER A 5 -21.34 23.14 -3.51
CA SER A 5 -22.56 23.73 -2.95
C SER A 5 -23.02 24.97 -3.73
N TYR A 6 -22.09 25.87 -4.07
CA TYR A 6 -22.40 27.05 -4.87
C TYR A 6 -22.78 26.73 -6.32
N SER A 7 -22.03 25.82 -6.97
CA SER A 7 -22.28 25.40 -8.36
C SER A 7 -23.66 24.77 -8.56
N PHE A 8 -24.10 23.93 -7.61
CA PHE A 8 -25.38 23.23 -7.72
C PHE A 8 -26.52 23.90 -6.93
N ARG A 9 -26.23 24.98 -6.19
CA ARG A 9 -27.18 25.69 -5.31
C ARG A 9 -27.84 24.79 -4.26
N VAL A 10 -27.05 23.86 -3.71
CA VAL A 10 -27.47 22.90 -2.70
C VAL A 10 -26.73 23.18 -1.39
N ALA A 11 -27.39 23.02 -0.24
CA ALA A 11 -26.75 23.24 1.07
C ALA A 11 -25.51 22.34 1.27
N VAL A 12 -24.49 22.86 1.97
CA VAL A 12 -23.21 22.16 2.20
C VAL A 12 -23.41 20.80 2.87
N CYS A 13 -24.33 20.71 3.85
CA CYS A 13 -24.63 19.45 4.54
C CYS A 13 -25.20 18.39 3.59
N THR A 14 -26.08 18.77 2.68
CA THR A 14 -26.66 17.88 1.67
C THR A 14 -25.61 17.43 0.67
N VAL A 15 -24.74 18.33 0.19
CA VAL A 15 -23.61 17.96 -0.69
C VAL A 15 -22.69 16.95 -0.02
N SER A 16 -22.38 17.14 1.26
CA SER A 16 -21.55 16.20 2.01
C SER A 16 -22.14 14.79 2.05
N LYS A 17 -23.47 14.69 2.25
CA LYS A 17 -24.18 13.40 2.24
C LYS A 17 -24.16 12.75 0.86
N ILE A 18 -24.48 13.51 -0.18
CA ILE A 18 -24.48 13.01 -1.57
C ILE A 18 -23.10 12.46 -1.95
N ILE A 19 -22.01 13.18 -1.62
CA ILE A 19 -20.65 12.72 -1.91
C ILE A 19 -20.37 11.41 -1.16
N SER A 20 -20.72 11.34 0.13
CA SER A 20 -20.52 10.13 0.94
C SER A 20 -21.26 8.93 0.36
N GLU A 21 -22.56 9.08 0.08
CA GLU A 21 -23.41 8.03 -0.50
C GLU A 21 -22.91 7.59 -1.88
N THR A 22 -22.49 8.54 -2.71
CA THR A 22 -21.94 8.24 -4.04
C THR A 22 -20.62 7.48 -3.94
N CYS A 23 -19.71 7.88 -3.05
CA CYS A 23 -18.44 7.19 -2.84
C CYS A 23 -18.65 5.77 -2.30
N GLU A 24 -19.59 5.59 -1.37
CA GLU A 24 -19.97 4.28 -0.83
C GLU A 24 -20.52 3.37 -1.93
N GLU A 25 -21.43 3.87 -2.77
CA GLU A 25 -22.00 3.09 -3.86
C GLU A 25 -20.96 2.71 -4.93
N LEU A 26 -20.07 3.65 -5.27
CA LEU A 26 -18.93 3.39 -6.16
C LEU A 26 -18.04 2.28 -5.60
N TRP A 27 -17.74 2.32 -4.30
CA TRP A 27 -16.94 1.29 -3.66
C TRP A 27 -17.65 -0.07 -3.70
N ASN A 28 -18.91 -0.12 -3.27
CA ASN A 28 -19.70 -1.35 -3.21
C ASN A 28 -19.86 -2.01 -4.58
N THR A 29 -20.00 -1.21 -5.63
CA THR A 29 -20.18 -1.69 -7.01
C THR A 29 -18.86 -2.05 -7.69
N LEU A 30 -17.82 -1.20 -7.57
CA LEU A 30 -16.62 -1.30 -8.41
C LEU A 30 -15.46 -2.05 -7.76
N GLN A 31 -15.39 -2.17 -6.43
CA GLN A 31 -14.21 -2.74 -5.76
C GLN A 31 -13.87 -4.15 -6.30
N LYS A 32 -14.87 -4.99 -6.56
CA LYS A 32 -14.69 -6.37 -7.04
C LYS A 32 -14.22 -6.44 -8.50
N LEU A 33 -14.44 -5.38 -9.28
CA LEU A 33 -14.02 -5.28 -10.68
C LEU A 33 -12.61 -4.71 -10.80
N VAL A 34 -12.21 -3.84 -9.86
CA VAL A 34 -10.94 -3.12 -9.90
C VAL A 34 -9.85 -3.88 -9.15
N PHE A 35 -10.15 -4.44 -7.98
CA PHE A 35 -9.16 -5.17 -7.20
C PHE A 35 -9.09 -6.65 -7.61
N PRO A 36 -7.89 -7.21 -7.80
CA PRO A 36 -7.75 -8.61 -8.17
C PRO A 36 -8.18 -9.53 -7.03
N ASP A 37 -8.81 -10.65 -7.38
CA ASP A 37 -9.06 -11.73 -6.43
C ASP A 37 -7.75 -12.28 -5.87
N VAL A 38 -7.79 -12.76 -4.63
CA VAL A 38 -6.67 -13.42 -3.95
C VAL A 38 -6.49 -14.85 -4.48
N LYS A 39 -5.88 -14.96 -5.66
CA LYS A 39 -5.58 -16.22 -6.37
C LYS A 39 -4.12 -16.25 -6.79
N GLU A 40 -3.52 -17.44 -6.73
CA GLU A 40 -2.11 -17.66 -7.12
C GLU A 40 -1.81 -17.17 -8.53
N GLU A 41 -2.72 -17.41 -9.48
CA GLU A 41 -2.61 -16.97 -10.88
C GLU A 41 -2.45 -15.45 -11.02
N ASN A 42 -3.17 -14.67 -10.21
CA ASN A 42 -3.09 -13.21 -10.23
C ASN A 42 -1.74 -12.72 -9.70
N TRP A 43 -1.22 -13.35 -8.64
CA TRP A 43 0.12 -13.05 -8.11
C TRP A 43 1.21 -13.37 -9.13
N LEU A 44 1.12 -14.51 -9.80
CA LEU A 44 2.05 -14.89 -10.87
C LEU A 44 2.01 -13.89 -12.03
N LYS A 45 0.82 -13.40 -12.39
CA LYS A 45 0.66 -12.38 -13.44
C LYS A 45 1.35 -11.06 -13.05
N ILE A 46 1.14 -10.60 -11.82
CA ILE A 46 1.80 -9.39 -11.31
C ILE A 46 3.33 -9.58 -11.29
N ALA A 47 3.81 -10.71 -10.78
CA ALA A 47 5.23 -11.03 -10.74
C ALA A 47 5.88 -11.10 -12.11
N ASN A 48 5.20 -11.67 -13.10
CA ASN A 48 5.68 -11.70 -14.49
C ASN A 48 5.75 -10.28 -15.07
N ASN A 49 4.76 -9.42 -14.79
CA ASN A 49 4.78 -8.03 -15.25
C ASN A 49 5.95 -7.25 -14.63
N PHE A 50 6.25 -7.44 -13.33
CA PHE A 50 7.42 -6.85 -12.70
C PHE A 50 8.73 -7.38 -13.28
N ALA A 51 8.82 -8.68 -13.57
CA ALA A 51 9.99 -9.26 -14.21
C ALA A 51 10.26 -8.62 -15.59
N ILE A 52 9.23 -8.44 -16.40
CA ILE A 52 9.34 -7.90 -17.77
C ILE A 52 9.63 -6.39 -17.75
N LYS A 53 8.90 -5.61 -16.95
CA LYS A 53 8.97 -4.13 -16.99
C LYS A 53 10.09 -3.55 -16.14
N TRP A 54 10.33 -4.16 -14.97
CA TRP A 54 11.20 -3.61 -13.93
C TRP A 54 12.43 -4.48 -13.68
N ASN A 55 12.59 -5.58 -14.42
CA ASN A 55 13.67 -6.56 -14.23
C ASN A 55 13.74 -7.08 -12.78
N PHE A 56 12.59 -7.19 -12.13
CA PHE A 56 12.47 -7.66 -10.75
C PHE A 56 11.54 -8.89 -10.71
N PRO A 57 12.07 -10.09 -10.95
CA PRO A 57 11.28 -11.32 -10.84
C PRO A 57 10.74 -11.52 -9.42
N HIS A 58 9.62 -12.23 -9.31
CA HIS A 58 8.97 -12.58 -8.03
C HIS A 58 8.47 -11.39 -7.19
N CYS A 59 8.47 -10.16 -7.73
CA CYS A 59 7.81 -9.03 -7.08
C CYS A 59 6.29 -9.11 -7.25
N ILE A 60 5.55 -9.24 -6.16
CA ILE A 60 4.08 -9.30 -6.17
C ILE A 60 3.42 -7.95 -5.89
N GLY A 61 4.21 -6.89 -5.75
CA GLY A 61 3.73 -5.54 -5.57
C GLY A 61 4.74 -4.63 -4.88
N ALA A 62 4.57 -3.33 -5.06
CA ALA A 62 5.30 -2.30 -4.33
C ALA A 62 4.38 -1.66 -3.28
N ILE A 63 4.78 -1.65 -2.01
CA ILE A 63 3.99 -1.10 -0.91
C ILE A 63 4.57 0.22 -0.42
N ASP A 64 3.71 1.21 -0.22
CA ASP A 64 4.07 2.48 0.39
C ASP A 64 2.86 3.15 1.08
N GLY A 65 3.16 4.06 2.01
CA GLY A 65 2.18 4.87 2.71
C GLY A 65 2.04 6.28 2.12
N LYS A 66 0.82 6.81 2.13
CA LYS A 66 0.52 8.19 1.74
C LYS A 66 -0.30 8.89 2.82
N HIS A 67 0.25 9.98 3.35
CA HIS A 67 -0.52 10.93 4.15
C HIS A 67 -1.50 11.71 3.28
N VAL A 68 -2.79 11.53 3.52
CA VAL A 68 -3.87 12.35 2.97
C VAL A 68 -4.18 13.44 4.01
N GLN A 69 -3.86 14.69 3.66
CA GLN A 69 -4.06 15.82 4.56
C GLN A 69 -5.55 16.03 4.83
N ILE A 70 -5.89 16.22 6.11
CA ILE A 70 -7.25 16.52 6.57
C ILE A 70 -7.25 17.77 7.44
N GLN A 71 -8.43 18.36 7.59
CA GLN A 71 -8.65 19.28 8.70
C GLN A 71 -8.67 18.47 10.00
N SER A 72 -8.03 18.98 11.05
CA SER A 72 -8.03 18.36 12.38
C SER A 72 -9.47 18.11 12.85
N PRO A 73 -9.85 16.85 13.13
CA PRO A 73 -11.17 16.56 13.69
C PRO A 73 -11.34 17.25 15.06
N PRO A 74 -12.55 17.70 15.42
CA PRO A 74 -12.79 18.32 16.72
C PRO A 74 -12.35 17.39 17.86
N HIS A 75 -11.65 17.96 18.85
CA HIS A 75 -11.17 17.24 20.03
C HIS A 75 -10.19 16.08 19.76
N SER A 76 -9.53 16.03 18.58
CA SER A 76 -8.60 14.93 18.26
C SER A 76 -7.19 15.11 18.81
N GLY A 77 -6.84 16.27 19.36
CA GLY A 77 -5.47 16.58 19.79
C GLY A 77 -4.45 16.30 18.69
N SER A 78 -3.34 15.63 19.03
CA SER A 78 -2.27 15.25 18.09
C SER A 78 -2.50 13.91 17.37
N THR A 79 -3.68 13.30 17.49
CA THR A 79 -3.97 11.96 16.94
C THR A 79 -3.69 11.84 15.45
N PHE A 80 -4.14 12.82 14.68
CA PHE A 80 -3.91 12.86 13.24
C PHE A 80 -2.68 13.68 12.86
N TYR A 81 -1.96 14.24 13.83
CA TYR A 81 -0.82 15.11 13.55
C TYR A 81 0.38 14.26 13.14
N ASN A 82 0.87 14.49 11.93
CA ASN A 82 1.98 13.74 11.36
C ASN A 82 3.33 14.46 11.54
N TYR A 83 4.40 13.75 11.19
CA TYR A 83 5.77 14.28 11.27
C TYR A 83 6.05 15.44 10.30
N LYS A 84 5.18 15.66 9.30
CA LYS A 84 5.26 16.77 8.34
C LYS A 84 4.61 18.06 8.87
N GLY A 85 4.07 18.04 10.08
CA GLY A 85 3.49 19.23 10.72
C GLY A 85 2.03 19.51 10.33
N HIS A 86 1.31 18.53 9.81
CA HIS A 86 -0.09 18.66 9.42
C HIS A 86 -0.94 17.50 9.96
N HIS A 87 -2.26 17.69 10.01
CA HIS A 87 -3.18 16.60 10.30
C HIS A 87 -3.44 15.77 9.03
N SER A 88 -3.41 14.45 9.15
CA SER A 88 -3.62 13.52 8.03
C SER A 88 -4.17 12.19 8.50
N ILE A 89 -4.82 11.49 7.58
CA ILE A 89 -5.02 10.04 7.64
C ILE A 89 -4.01 9.36 6.72
N ASN A 90 -3.65 8.13 7.04
CA ASN A 90 -2.77 7.32 6.21
C ASN A 90 -3.58 6.44 5.25
N LEU A 91 -3.12 6.41 4.00
CA LEU A 91 -3.51 5.46 2.98
C LEU A 91 -2.30 4.56 2.70
N LEU A 92 -2.41 3.29 3.06
CA LEU A 92 -1.40 2.29 2.76
C LEU A 92 -1.87 1.52 1.52
N ALA A 93 -1.02 1.40 0.50
CA ALA A 93 -1.40 0.74 -0.74
C ALA A 93 -0.29 -0.13 -1.30
N VAL A 94 -0.68 -1.22 -1.96
CA VAL A 94 0.19 -2.05 -2.79
C VAL A 94 -0.15 -1.80 -4.25
N CYS A 95 0.86 -1.50 -5.05
CA CYS A 95 0.73 -1.29 -6.49
C CYS A 95 1.33 -2.44 -7.29
N ASP A 96 0.73 -2.77 -8.43
CA ASP A 96 1.34 -3.65 -9.42
C ASP A 96 2.39 -2.93 -10.28
N ALA A 97 2.94 -3.64 -11.27
CA ALA A 97 3.94 -3.13 -12.19
C ALA A 97 3.43 -2.02 -13.13
N ASP A 98 2.11 -1.82 -13.19
CA ASP A 98 1.40 -0.82 -14.01
C ASP A 98 0.91 0.37 -13.19
N TYR A 99 1.37 0.48 -11.93
CA TYR A 99 0.97 1.52 -10.98
C TYR A 99 -0.51 1.48 -10.60
N CYS A 100 -1.17 0.33 -10.77
CA CYS A 100 -2.54 0.11 -10.33
C CYS A 100 -2.57 -0.43 -8.90
N PHE A 101 -3.47 0.09 -8.06
CA PHE A 101 -3.66 -0.42 -6.71
C PHE A 101 -4.25 -1.83 -6.74
N THR A 102 -3.62 -2.74 -6.00
CA THR A 102 -4.02 -4.14 -5.85
C THR A 102 -4.50 -4.46 -4.45
N LEU A 103 -3.97 -3.76 -3.44
CA LEU A 103 -4.43 -3.79 -2.06
C LEU A 103 -4.41 -2.37 -1.50
N VAL A 104 -5.38 -2.04 -0.65
CA VAL A 104 -5.46 -0.75 0.04
C VAL A 104 -5.96 -0.93 1.47
N ASP A 105 -5.43 -0.12 2.39
CA ASP A 105 -5.95 0.09 3.75
C ASP A 105 -5.95 1.60 4.01
N ILE A 106 -7.09 2.14 4.43
CA ILE A 106 -7.34 3.58 4.44
C ILE A 106 -7.92 3.98 5.79
N GLY A 107 -7.36 5.03 6.40
CA GLY A 107 -7.94 5.69 7.56
C GLY A 107 -7.11 5.58 8.84
N ALA A 108 -5.93 4.94 8.77
CA ALA A 108 -5.01 4.90 9.90
C ALA A 108 -4.58 6.30 10.36
N GLU A 109 -4.25 6.43 11.64
CA GLU A 109 -3.93 7.72 12.25
C GLU A 109 -2.63 8.30 11.70
N GLY A 110 -2.59 9.61 11.42
CA GLY A 110 -1.43 10.29 10.83
C GLY A 110 -0.13 10.21 11.64
N ARG A 111 -0.18 9.83 12.92
CA ARG A 111 1.03 9.63 13.75
C ARG A 111 1.67 8.25 13.59
N GLN A 112 0.96 7.28 13.02
CA GLN A 112 1.45 5.90 12.91
C GLN A 112 2.44 5.78 11.74
N SER A 113 3.45 4.92 11.90
CA SER A 113 4.39 4.59 10.83
C SER A 113 3.81 3.56 9.88
N ASP A 114 4.27 3.54 8.62
CA ASP A 114 3.76 2.62 7.59
C ASP A 114 3.92 1.15 8.00
N GLY A 115 5.07 0.77 8.59
CA GLY A 115 5.27 -0.57 9.11
C GLY A 115 4.31 -0.94 10.25
N GLY A 116 3.96 0.01 11.11
CA GLY A 116 2.98 -0.19 12.19
C GLY A 116 1.53 -0.26 11.67
N ILE A 117 1.22 0.46 10.59
CA ILE A 117 -0.08 0.38 9.93
C ILE A 117 -0.19 -0.97 9.23
N PHE A 118 0.85 -1.39 8.50
CA PHE A 118 0.89 -2.67 7.80
C PHE A 118 0.65 -3.84 8.76
N SER A 119 1.37 -3.91 9.89
CA SER A 119 1.19 -5.02 10.85
C SER A 119 -0.21 -5.10 11.46
N ASN A 120 -0.91 -3.97 11.57
CA ASN A 120 -2.28 -3.92 12.09
C ASN A 120 -3.36 -4.03 11.00
N SER A 121 -3.00 -3.82 9.73
CA SER A 121 -3.93 -3.90 8.59
C SER A 121 -4.44 -5.32 8.35
N ILE A 122 -5.63 -5.44 7.78
CA ILE A 122 -6.25 -6.74 7.46
C ILE A 122 -5.35 -7.53 6.52
N PHE A 123 -4.84 -6.90 5.46
CA PHE A 123 -3.99 -7.62 4.50
C PHE A 123 -2.62 -7.95 5.07
N GLY A 124 -2.04 -7.10 5.93
CA GLY A 124 -0.79 -7.42 6.62
C GLY A 124 -0.92 -8.64 7.55
N GLN A 125 -2.01 -8.75 8.29
CA GLN A 125 -2.32 -9.95 9.08
C GLN A 125 -2.49 -11.18 8.19
N ARG A 126 -3.12 -11.04 7.01
CA ARG A 126 -3.25 -12.14 6.04
C ARG A 126 -1.91 -12.55 5.42
N PHE A 127 -0.96 -11.63 5.23
CA PHE A 127 0.41 -11.97 4.85
C PHE A 127 1.09 -12.83 5.92
N GLU A 128 0.99 -12.42 7.19
CA GLU A 128 1.60 -13.14 8.32
C GLU A 128 1.00 -14.54 8.49
N ASN A 129 -0.34 -14.65 8.36
CA ASN A 129 -1.06 -15.92 8.49
C ASN A 129 -1.01 -16.82 7.23
N LYS A 130 -0.39 -16.36 6.13
CA LYS A 130 -0.36 -17.03 4.81
C LYS A 130 -1.73 -17.23 4.16
N ASP A 131 -2.68 -16.33 4.43
CA ASP A 131 -4.07 -16.37 3.93
C ASP A 131 -4.26 -15.62 2.60
N LEU A 132 -3.19 -15.48 1.81
CA LEU A 132 -3.18 -14.75 0.54
C LEU A 132 -2.94 -15.63 -0.70
N ASN A 133 -2.85 -16.95 -0.54
CA ASN A 133 -2.60 -17.88 -1.66
C ASN A 133 -1.38 -17.46 -2.50
N LEU A 134 -0.29 -17.07 -1.82
CA LEU A 134 0.95 -16.71 -2.51
C LEU A 134 1.54 -17.95 -3.19
N PRO A 135 2.16 -17.80 -4.37
CA PRO A 135 2.82 -18.93 -5.01
C PRO A 135 4.00 -19.42 -4.17
N GLU A 136 4.24 -20.73 -4.22
CA GLU A 136 5.39 -21.33 -3.54
C GLU A 136 6.72 -20.79 -4.10
N PRO A 137 7.78 -20.70 -3.27
CA PRO A 137 9.09 -20.25 -3.70
C PRO A 137 9.61 -21.02 -4.93
N LYS A 138 10.20 -20.30 -5.89
CA LYS A 138 10.72 -20.87 -7.14
C LYS A 138 12.13 -20.35 -7.43
N SER A 139 12.93 -21.14 -8.13
CA SER A 139 14.24 -20.70 -8.59
C SER A 139 14.09 -19.79 -9.82
N ILE A 140 14.78 -18.64 -9.82
CA ILE A 140 14.87 -17.77 -11.02
C ILE A 140 15.88 -18.36 -12.02
N GLU A 141 16.95 -18.97 -11.54
CA GLU A 141 18.03 -19.51 -12.36
C GLU A 141 17.97 -21.05 -12.42
N ILE A 142 18.51 -21.63 -13.50
CA ILE A 142 18.46 -23.08 -13.85
C ILE A 142 19.06 -24.00 -12.77
N SER A 143 19.79 -23.47 -11.79
CA SER A 143 20.28 -24.20 -10.62
C SER A 143 20.34 -23.30 -9.35
N GLY A 144 19.55 -22.24 -9.32
CA GLY A 144 19.53 -21.29 -8.19
C GLY A 144 18.70 -21.81 -7.00
N PRO A 145 18.88 -21.23 -5.80
CA PRO A 145 18.00 -21.52 -4.67
C PRO A 145 16.56 -21.08 -4.99
N ALA A 146 15.57 -21.79 -4.44
CA ALA A 146 14.18 -21.34 -4.49
C ALA A 146 14.04 -20.08 -3.63
N ILE A 147 13.50 -19.01 -4.21
CA ILE A 147 13.29 -17.74 -3.52
C ILE A 147 11.79 -17.37 -3.50
N PRO A 148 11.32 -16.73 -2.42
CA PRO A 148 9.90 -16.42 -2.26
C PRO A 148 9.44 -15.31 -3.20
N PHE A 149 8.12 -15.20 -3.34
CA PHE A 149 7.45 -14.04 -3.91
C PHE A 149 7.29 -12.96 -2.83
N VAL A 150 7.70 -11.73 -3.13
CA VAL A 150 7.84 -10.67 -2.13
C VAL A 150 7.21 -9.36 -2.58
N LEU A 151 6.68 -8.61 -1.62
CA LEU A 151 6.44 -7.18 -1.76
C LEU A 151 7.77 -6.43 -1.66
N VAL A 152 7.95 -5.38 -2.45
CA VAL A 152 9.05 -4.44 -2.27
C VAL A 152 8.54 -3.22 -1.50
N ALA A 153 9.31 -2.80 -0.50
CA ALA A 153 8.94 -1.75 0.44
C ALA A 153 10.14 -0.84 0.73
N ASP A 154 9.91 0.32 1.35
CA ASP A 154 10.99 1.18 1.83
C ASP A 154 11.55 0.72 3.20
N GLU A 155 12.40 1.54 3.83
CA GLU A 155 13.02 1.19 5.12
C GLU A 155 12.06 1.21 6.32
N ALA A 156 10.87 1.79 6.19
CA ALA A 156 9.87 1.87 7.26
C ALA A 156 9.22 0.51 7.55
N PHE A 157 9.35 -0.45 6.63
CA PHE A 157 8.81 -1.80 6.77
C PHE A 157 9.87 -2.80 7.26
N ALA A 158 9.44 -3.91 7.85
CA ALA A 158 10.32 -4.98 8.29
C ALA A 158 10.70 -5.92 7.13
N LEU A 159 11.92 -6.47 7.16
CA LEU A 159 12.31 -7.53 6.24
C LEU A 159 11.69 -8.86 6.71
N THR A 160 10.92 -9.53 5.85
CA THR A 160 10.25 -10.80 6.15
C THR A 160 10.36 -11.77 4.96
N ASN A 161 9.74 -12.95 5.06
CA ASN A 161 9.71 -13.92 3.95
C ASN A 161 8.80 -13.50 2.78
N TYR A 162 7.99 -12.46 2.96
CA TYR A 162 7.06 -11.92 1.96
C TYR A 162 7.30 -10.42 1.70
N MET A 163 8.28 -9.79 2.34
CA MET A 163 8.56 -8.37 2.24
C MET A 163 10.06 -8.11 2.17
N MET A 164 10.49 -7.47 1.09
CA MET A 164 11.86 -7.09 0.81
C MET A 164 12.03 -5.57 0.93
N ARG A 165 13.08 -5.14 1.61
CA ARG A 165 13.43 -3.73 1.79
C ARG A 165 14.89 -3.45 1.41
N PRO A 166 15.22 -2.21 1.05
CA PRO A 166 16.59 -1.74 0.86
C PRO A 166 17.49 -2.02 2.07
N TYR A 167 18.81 -2.00 1.84
CA TYR A 167 19.77 -2.07 2.94
C TYR A 167 19.61 -0.85 3.87
N PRO A 168 19.52 -1.07 5.21
CA PRO A 168 19.44 0.03 6.15
C PRO A 168 20.65 0.96 5.99
N ARG A 169 20.44 2.27 6.16
CA ARG A 169 21.53 3.24 6.12
C ARG A 169 22.62 2.90 7.14
N SER A 170 23.78 2.49 6.65
CA SER A 170 24.96 2.19 7.46
C SER A 170 26.23 2.75 6.83
N LYS A 171 27.15 3.22 7.68
CA LYS A 171 28.48 3.70 7.27
C LYS A 171 29.35 2.59 6.66
N HIS A 172 29.01 1.32 6.93
CA HIS A 172 29.78 0.14 6.53
C HIS A 172 29.27 -0.54 5.25
N LEU A 173 28.33 0.07 4.51
CA LEU A 173 27.87 -0.49 3.24
C LEU A 173 28.94 -0.35 2.15
N ASN A 174 29.21 -1.45 1.44
CA ASN A 174 30.04 -1.42 0.24
C ASN A 174 29.32 -0.70 -0.92
N ARG A 175 30.04 -0.40 -2.01
CA ARG A 175 29.50 0.40 -3.13
C ARG A 175 28.25 -0.24 -3.76
N GLN A 176 28.20 -1.56 -3.88
CA GLN A 176 27.07 -2.28 -4.47
C GLN A 176 25.81 -2.16 -3.59
N LYS A 177 25.94 -2.36 -2.27
CA LYS A 177 24.84 -2.19 -1.32
C LYS A 177 24.37 -0.75 -1.19
N LYS A 178 25.27 0.22 -1.43
CA LYS A 178 24.93 1.65 -1.44
C LYS A 178 24.02 2.06 -2.60
N VAL A 179 23.92 1.28 -3.68
CA VAL A 179 22.95 1.55 -4.77
C VAL A 179 21.55 1.07 -4.37
N LEU A 180 21.47 0.10 -3.46
CA LEU A 180 20.25 -0.51 -2.94
C LEU A 180 19.94 -0.04 -1.51
N LYS A 181 20.37 1.16 -1.14
CA LYS A 181 19.99 1.83 0.12
C LYS A 181 19.01 2.95 -0.22
N THR A 182 17.99 3.14 0.60
CA THR A 182 17.14 4.35 0.60
C THR A 182 17.75 5.43 1.50
#